data_AF-A0A6A4WHT0-F1
#
_entry.id   AF-A0A6A4WHT0-F1
#
_cell.length_a   1.000
_cell.length_b   1.000
_cell.length_c   1.000
_cell.angle_alpha   90.00
_cell.angle_beta   90.00
_cell.angle_gamma   90.00
#
_symmetry.space_group_name_H-M   'P 1'
#
loop_
_entity.id
_entity.type
_entity.pdbx_description
1 polymer ?
#
loop_
_entity_poly.entity_id
_entity_poly.type
_entity_poly.pdbx_seq_one_letter_code
_entity_poly.pdbx_strand_id
1 'polypeptide(L)'
;MTTYQRLVVQLDTFPELVVLRHHEADTDRAREYRAAVRLQSWVRGYRIRDRLRRLHQLAAVIQRHWRGYLGRRYYRRLLQETVLRAQADYYRRQATLIQKTWRGFRSRLFVFNFAEWKGYLNFVADQNDELRVQCALECRRLSEERKTVCSSEILQQKTLIKTHHMISTKTIPGVYNSPYHRERIGIEKHLASIRFPVRPTKKAKTKPEDKVEDDKSASGASKLQGPFLPRLELRRRLSRRPCQSLRTAEPFENTEAAVRDQRRLAKVHCVSEQPFRPPTAHLLPPLLSSVHAAVPYRAPPPFRETDSSRFVGSGDFRRVLRPVETFDGCV
;
A
#
# COMPACT_ATOMS: atom_id res chain seq x y z
N MET A 1 53.43 -118.51 -47.04
CA MET A 1 53.84 -117.37 -47.86
C MET A 1 55.02 -116.69 -47.20
N THR A 2 56.20 -116.77 -47.80
CA THR A 2 57.44 -116.14 -47.30
C THR A 2 57.31 -114.61 -47.35
N THR A 3 58.03 -113.89 -46.49
CA THR A 3 58.01 -112.41 -46.40
C THR A 3 58.21 -111.74 -47.76
N TYR A 4 59.04 -112.33 -48.61
CA TYR A 4 59.30 -111.90 -49.98
C TYR A 4 58.04 -111.93 -50.88
N GLN A 5 57.26 -113.01 -50.84
CA GLN A 5 56.04 -113.13 -51.65
C GLN A 5 54.99 -112.09 -51.29
N ARG A 6 54.91 -111.68 -50.02
CA ARG A 6 54.03 -110.58 -49.59
C ARG A 6 54.48 -109.24 -50.14
N LEU A 7 55.79 -108.98 -50.15
CA LEU A 7 56.35 -107.74 -50.69
C LEU A 7 56.15 -107.63 -52.20
N VAL A 8 56.30 -108.72 -52.95
CA VAL A 8 56.04 -108.75 -54.39
C VAL A 8 54.58 -108.43 -54.69
N VAL A 9 53.63 -109.09 -54.01
CA VAL A 9 52.19 -108.80 -54.17
C VAL A 9 51.85 -107.36 -53.76
N GLN A 10 52.50 -106.83 -52.72
CA GLN A 10 52.33 -105.44 -52.31
C GLN A 10 52.88 -104.46 -53.36
N LEU A 11 54.02 -104.76 -53.99
CA LEU A 11 54.60 -103.92 -55.04
C LEU A 11 53.76 -103.95 -56.32
N ASP A 12 53.18 -105.10 -56.67
CA ASP A 12 52.31 -105.24 -57.85
C ASP A 12 50.97 -104.52 -57.65
N THR A 13 50.42 -104.51 -56.43
CA THR A 13 49.15 -103.81 -56.10
C THR A 13 49.34 -102.34 -55.75
N PHE A 14 50.57 -101.89 -55.47
CA PHE A 14 50.85 -100.52 -55.05
C PHE A 14 50.43 -99.46 -56.07
N PRO A 15 50.72 -99.57 -57.38
CA PRO A 15 50.30 -98.57 -58.37
C PRO A 15 48.77 -98.40 -58.41
N GLU A 16 48.03 -99.50 -58.35
CA GLU A 16 46.56 -99.48 -58.34
C GLU A 16 46.01 -98.81 -57.07
N LEU A 17 46.57 -99.13 -55.90
CA LEU A 17 46.20 -98.50 -54.62
C LEU A 17 46.51 -96.99 -54.59
N VAL A 18 47.56 -96.55 -55.29
CA VAL A 18 47.90 -95.14 -55.42
C VAL A 18 46.89 -94.43 -56.32
N VAL A 19 46.53 -95.01 -57.46
CA VAL A 19 45.51 -94.46 -58.37
C VAL A 19 44.14 -94.36 -57.69
N LEU A 20 43.72 -95.38 -56.93
CA LEU A 20 42.47 -95.36 -56.17
C LEU A 20 42.47 -94.25 -55.11
N ARG A 21 43.57 -94.08 -54.36
CA ARG A 21 43.70 -92.97 -53.39
C ARG A 21 43.65 -91.61 -54.06
N HIS A 22 44.26 -91.44 -55.24
CA HIS A 22 44.18 -90.19 -55.99
C HIS A 22 42.76 -89.91 -56.46
N HIS A 23 42.04 -90.92 -56.96
CA HIS A 23 40.65 -90.77 -57.36
C HIS A 23 39.74 -90.42 -56.17
N GLU A 24 39.90 -91.07 -55.01
CA GLU A 24 39.20 -90.72 -53.77
C GLU A 24 39.49 -89.27 -53.35
N ALA A 25 40.76 -88.87 -53.36
CA ALA A 25 41.17 -87.50 -53.05
C ALA A 25 40.56 -86.47 -54.01
N ASP A 26 40.49 -86.78 -55.31
CA ASP A 26 39.89 -85.90 -56.32
C ASP A 26 38.36 -85.79 -56.15
N THR A 27 37.68 -86.88 -55.76
CA THR A 27 36.24 -86.83 -55.45
C THR A 27 35.94 -85.95 -54.23
N ASP A 28 36.81 -85.96 -53.21
CA ASP A 28 36.63 -85.20 -51.98
C ASP A 28 37.15 -83.75 -52.06
N ARG A 29 38.07 -83.46 -52.99
CA ARG A 29 38.71 -82.15 -53.18
C ARG A 29 37.72 -80.99 -53.23
N ALA A 30 36.62 -81.14 -53.98
CA ALA A 30 35.61 -80.07 -54.11
C ALA A 30 34.87 -79.81 -52.78
N ARG A 31 34.60 -80.87 -52.00
CA ARG A 31 33.96 -80.78 -50.68
C ARG A 31 34.87 -80.06 -49.70
N GLU A 32 36.12 -80.48 -49.62
CA GLU A 32 37.14 -79.91 -48.74
C GLU A 32 37.41 -78.44 -49.08
N TYR A 33 37.55 -78.11 -50.37
CA TYR A 33 37.71 -76.73 -50.83
C TYR A 33 36.53 -75.85 -50.40
N ARG A 34 35.29 -76.29 -50.62
CA ARG A 34 34.09 -75.54 -50.19
C ARG A 34 34.00 -75.39 -48.67
N ALA A 35 34.44 -76.39 -47.90
CA ALA A 35 34.50 -76.29 -46.44
C ALA A 35 35.58 -75.28 -46.01
N ALA A 36 36.75 -75.32 -46.61
CA ALA A 36 37.85 -74.39 -46.36
C ALA A 36 37.45 -72.95 -46.67
N VAL A 37 36.83 -72.69 -47.83
CA VAL A 37 36.36 -71.35 -48.22
C VAL A 37 35.30 -70.83 -47.23
N ARG A 38 34.37 -71.69 -46.78
CA ARG A 38 33.38 -71.33 -45.74
C ARG A 38 34.03 -70.96 -44.42
N LEU A 39 35.01 -71.74 -43.98
CA LEU A 39 35.75 -71.44 -42.75
C LEU A 39 36.53 -70.13 -42.89
N GLN A 40 37.24 -69.93 -44.01
CA GLN A 40 38.01 -68.73 -44.28
C GLN A 40 37.13 -67.47 -44.33
N SER A 41 35.98 -67.52 -45.02
CA SER A 41 35.06 -66.38 -45.10
C SER A 41 34.47 -66.05 -43.73
N TRP A 42 34.13 -67.07 -42.93
CA TRP A 42 33.65 -66.89 -41.57
C TRP A 42 34.72 -66.24 -40.66
N VAL A 43 35.97 -66.73 -40.69
CA VAL A 43 37.08 -66.16 -39.90
C VAL A 43 37.35 -64.72 -40.30
N ARG A 44 37.39 -64.41 -41.61
CA ARG A 44 37.56 -63.04 -42.10
C ARG A 44 36.44 -62.13 -41.59
N GLY A 45 35.19 -62.57 -41.71
CA GLY A 45 34.02 -61.82 -41.22
C GLY A 45 34.01 -61.66 -39.69
N TYR A 46 34.45 -62.67 -38.94
CA TYR A 46 34.60 -62.60 -37.48
C TYR A 46 35.63 -61.53 -37.09
N ARG A 47 36.82 -61.55 -37.69
CA ARG A 47 37.89 -60.57 -37.40
C ARG A 47 37.45 -59.13 -37.65
N ILE A 48 36.75 -58.88 -38.76
CA ILE A 48 36.25 -57.53 -39.08
C ILE A 48 35.20 -57.07 -38.07
N ARG A 49 34.19 -57.91 -37.77
CA ARG A 49 33.15 -57.57 -36.78
C ARG A 49 33.73 -57.35 -35.40
N ASP A 50 34.70 -58.16 -35.02
CA ASP A 50 35.39 -58.03 -33.74
C ASP A 50 36.18 -56.72 -33.64
N ARG A 51 36.89 -56.33 -34.70
CA ARG A 51 37.55 -55.03 -34.81
C ARG A 51 36.55 -53.87 -34.72
N LEU A 52 35.42 -53.94 -35.44
CA LEU A 52 34.39 -52.90 -35.40
C LEU A 52 33.77 -52.76 -34.00
N ARG A 53 33.49 -53.87 -33.32
CA ARG A 53 33.01 -53.84 -31.92
C ARG A 53 34.00 -53.14 -31.00
N ARG A 54 35.29 -53.44 -31.10
CA ARG A 54 36.34 -52.75 -30.33
C ARG A 54 36.36 -51.25 -30.62
N LEU A 55 36.32 -50.85 -31.90
CA LEU A 55 36.30 -49.43 -32.28
C LEU A 55 35.07 -48.71 -31.74
N HIS A 56 33.88 -49.32 -31.81
CA HIS A 56 32.66 -48.75 -31.24
C HIS A 56 32.74 -48.62 -29.71
N GLN A 57 33.31 -49.60 -29.01
CA GLN A 57 33.52 -49.52 -27.57
C GLN A 57 34.45 -48.35 -27.21
N LEU A 58 35.58 -48.21 -27.92
CA LEU A 58 36.50 -47.08 -27.72
C LEU A 58 35.84 -45.74 -28.02
N ALA A 59 35.09 -45.64 -29.13
CA ALA A 59 34.34 -44.44 -29.48
C ALA A 59 33.30 -44.09 -28.40
N ALA A 60 32.57 -45.08 -27.87
CA ALA A 60 31.60 -44.87 -26.80
C ALA A 60 32.27 -44.35 -25.51
N VAL A 61 33.46 -44.85 -25.18
CA VAL A 61 34.25 -44.34 -24.04
C VAL A 61 34.60 -42.86 -24.25
N ILE A 62 35.20 -42.51 -25.40
CA ILE A 62 35.57 -41.12 -25.72
C ILE A 62 34.33 -40.21 -25.64
N GLN A 63 33.25 -40.60 -26.29
CA GLN A 63 32.01 -39.82 -26.30
C GLN A 63 31.41 -39.67 -24.91
N ARG A 64 31.44 -40.72 -24.06
CA ARG A 64 30.99 -40.66 -22.66
C ARG A 64 31.80 -39.63 -21.87
N HIS A 65 33.13 -39.66 -21.99
CA HIS A 65 34.00 -38.71 -21.31
C HIS A 65 33.75 -37.27 -21.79
N TRP A 66 33.57 -37.08 -23.10
CA TRP A 66 33.27 -35.77 -23.68
C TRP A 66 31.92 -35.20 -23.21
N ARG A 67 30.85 -36.00 -23.26
CA ARG A 67 29.53 -35.59 -22.74
C ARG A 67 29.60 -35.23 -21.25
N GLY A 68 30.35 -36.01 -20.47
CA GLY A 68 30.61 -35.71 -19.05
C GLY A 68 31.38 -34.41 -18.84
N TYR A 69 32.40 -34.14 -19.66
CA TYR A 69 33.15 -32.88 -19.62
C TYR A 69 32.26 -31.68 -19.93
N LEU A 70 31.44 -31.75 -20.98
CA LEU A 70 30.50 -30.68 -21.34
C LEU A 70 29.50 -30.40 -20.21
N GLY A 71 28.93 -31.47 -19.61
CA GLY A 71 28.02 -31.34 -18.47
C GLY A 71 28.67 -30.66 -17.27
N ARG A 72 29.88 -31.08 -16.89
CA ARG A 72 30.64 -30.44 -15.80
C ARG A 72 30.98 -28.98 -16.10
N ARG A 73 31.39 -28.66 -17.33
CA ARG A 73 31.70 -27.28 -17.75
C ARG A 73 30.48 -26.37 -17.64
N TYR A 74 29.32 -26.86 -18.11
CA TYR A 74 28.06 -26.13 -17.99
C TYR A 74 27.65 -25.93 -16.53
N TYR A 75 27.69 -27.00 -15.72
CA TYR A 75 27.35 -26.94 -14.30
C TYR A 75 28.23 -25.95 -13.54
N ARG A 76 29.54 -25.94 -13.78
CA ARG A 76 30.46 -24.96 -13.15
C ARG A 76 30.08 -23.52 -13.47
N ARG A 77 29.77 -23.21 -14.73
CA ARG A 77 29.31 -21.87 -15.13
C ARG A 77 28.01 -21.50 -14.42
N LEU A 78 27.04 -22.42 -14.42
CA LEU A 78 25.76 -22.19 -13.77
C LEU A 78 25.93 -21.95 -12.26
N LEU A 79 26.78 -22.74 -11.60
CA LEU A 79 27.11 -22.58 -10.18
C LEU A 79 27.77 -21.22 -9.91
N GLN A 80 28.72 -20.81 -10.75
CA GLN A 80 29.37 -19.51 -10.61
C GLN A 80 28.35 -18.37 -10.73
N GLU A 81 27.48 -18.41 -11.75
CA GLU A 81 26.43 -17.40 -11.93
C GLU A 81 25.46 -17.36 -10.76
N THR A 82 25.00 -18.52 -10.26
CA THR A 82 24.03 -18.57 -9.16
C THR A 82 24.62 -18.03 -7.86
N VAL A 83 25.88 -18.36 -7.55
CA VAL A 83 26.50 -17.85 -6.34
C VAL A 83 26.80 -16.36 -6.44
N LEU A 84 27.29 -15.87 -7.58
CA LEU A 84 27.49 -14.43 -7.80
C LEU A 84 26.18 -13.64 -7.66
N ARG A 85 25.07 -14.16 -8.20
CA ARG A 85 23.74 -13.55 -8.04
C ARG A 85 23.32 -13.53 -6.57
N ALA A 86 23.43 -14.65 -5.85
CA ALA A 86 23.06 -14.72 -4.44
C ALA A 86 23.90 -13.74 -3.58
N GLN A 87 25.20 -13.63 -3.87
CA GLN A 87 26.10 -12.69 -3.21
C GLN A 87 25.70 -11.24 -3.50
N ALA A 88 25.43 -10.90 -4.76
CA ALA A 88 24.99 -9.56 -5.15
C ALA A 88 23.65 -9.19 -4.49
N ASP A 89 22.70 -10.12 -4.43
CA ASP A 89 21.40 -9.92 -3.78
C ASP A 89 21.54 -9.72 -2.26
N TYR A 90 22.43 -10.46 -1.61
CA TYR A 90 22.75 -10.26 -0.20
C TYR A 90 23.27 -8.85 0.05
N TYR A 91 24.30 -8.42 -0.67
CA TYR A 91 24.86 -7.08 -0.50
C TYR A 91 23.89 -5.97 -0.87
N ARG A 92 23.05 -6.18 -1.91
CA ARG A 92 21.99 -5.25 -2.26
C ARG A 92 20.98 -5.09 -1.11
N ARG A 93 20.57 -6.19 -0.45
CA ARG A 93 19.69 -6.14 0.73
C ARG A 93 20.35 -5.42 1.91
N GLN A 94 21.64 -5.68 2.17
CA GLN A 94 22.35 -4.95 3.23
C GLN A 94 22.46 -3.46 2.92
N ALA A 95 22.77 -3.10 1.66
CA ALA A 95 22.85 -1.73 1.21
C ALA A 95 21.50 -1.00 1.38
N THR A 96 20.37 -1.64 1.05
CA THR A 96 19.05 -1.01 1.25
C THR A 96 18.73 -0.77 2.72
N LEU A 97 19.14 -1.67 3.62
CA LEU A 97 18.98 -1.46 5.07
C LEU A 97 19.82 -0.28 5.57
N ILE A 98 21.09 -0.19 5.16
CA ILE A 98 21.98 0.93 5.49
C ILE A 98 21.41 2.25 4.94
N GLN A 99 20.98 2.25 3.68
CA GLN A 99 20.40 3.44 3.05
C GLN A 99 19.10 3.86 3.72
N LYS A 100 18.20 2.92 4.03
CA LYS A 100 16.93 3.19 4.72
C LYS A 100 17.17 3.81 6.10
N THR A 101 18.06 3.21 6.89
CA THR A 101 18.40 3.70 8.23
C THR A 101 19.03 5.09 8.16
N TRP A 102 19.99 5.31 7.26
CA TRP A 102 20.59 6.62 7.03
C TRP A 102 19.59 7.68 6.61
N ARG A 103 18.72 7.40 5.63
CA ARG A 103 17.66 8.34 5.20
C ARG A 103 16.75 8.72 6.38
N GLY A 104 16.40 7.74 7.21
CA GLY A 104 15.62 7.95 8.43
C GLY A 104 16.35 8.82 9.46
N PHE A 105 17.64 8.57 9.68
CA PHE A 105 18.49 9.38 10.55
C PHE A 105 18.59 10.83 10.06
N ARG A 106 18.99 11.02 8.79
CA ARG A 106 19.18 12.34 8.18
C ARG A 106 17.91 13.18 8.26
N SER A 107 16.74 12.58 7.99
CA SER A 107 15.45 13.28 8.05
C SER A 107 15.18 13.84 9.46
N ARG A 108 15.36 13.02 10.50
CA ARG A 108 15.10 13.39 11.90
C ARG A 108 16.14 14.34 12.48
N LEU A 109 17.35 14.35 11.91
CA LEU A 109 18.41 15.25 12.36
C LEU A 109 18.32 16.62 11.67
N PHE A 110 18.17 16.65 10.35
CA PHE A 110 18.38 17.88 9.56
C PHE A 110 17.12 18.45 8.89
N VAL A 111 16.07 17.64 8.68
CA VAL A 111 14.89 18.11 7.94
C VAL A 111 13.77 18.53 8.89
N PHE A 112 13.47 17.68 9.88
CA PHE A 112 12.30 17.91 10.74
C PHE A 112 12.57 17.46 12.18
N ASN A 113 12.56 18.43 13.10
CA ASN A 113 12.64 18.18 14.53
C ASN A 113 11.23 18.03 15.12
N PHE A 114 10.79 16.78 15.29
CA PHE A 114 9.47 16.48 15.82
C PHE A 114 9.25 17.03 17.23
N ALA A 115 10.28 17.06 18.08
CA ALA A 115 10.16 17.52 19.45
C ALA A 115 9.87 19.03 19.51
N GLU A 116 10.61 19.82 18.73
CA GLU A 116 10.39 21.27 18.61
C GLU A 116 9.03 21.58 17.97
N TRP A 117 8.68 20.88 16.89
CA TRP A 117 7.38 21.07 16.25
C TRP A 117 6.21 20.73 17.18
N LYS A 118 6.33 19.64 17.96
CA LYS A 118 5.33 19.28 18.96
C LYS A 118 5.25 20.31 20.09
N GLY A 119 6.40 20.85 20.52
CA GLY A 119 6.44 21.96 21.48
C GLY A 119 5.71 23.19 20.98
N TYR A 120 5.96 23.59 19.72
CA TYR A 120 5.27 24.71 19.08
C TYR A 120 3.76 24.48 18.98
N LEU A 121 3.32 23.27 18.58
CA LEU A 121 1.89 22.95 18.52
C LEU A 121 1.20 23.04 19.88
N ASN A 122 1.86 22.57 20.95
CA ASN A 122 1.34 22.70 22.30
C ASN A 122 1.22 24.18 22.70
N PHE A 123 2.26 24.98 22.43
CA PHE A 123 2.22 26.43 22.69
C PHE A 123 1.07 27.11 21.94
N VAL A 124 0.86 26.78 20.66
CA VAL A 124 -0.28 27.31 19.88
C VAL A 124 -1.62 26.85 20.46
N ALA A 125 -1.72 25.61 20.95
CA ALA A 125 -2.93 25.12 21.59
C ALA A 125 -3.23 25.90 22.88
N ASP A 126 -2.23 26.10 23.72
CA ASP A 126 -2.36 26.86 24.98
C ASP A 126 -2.80 28.31 24.71
N GLN A 127 -2.21 28.97 23.72
CA GLN A 127 -2.60 30.33 23.30
C GLN A 127 -4.03 30.40 22.75
N ASN A 128 -4.44 29.39 21.97
CA ASN A 128 -5.82 29.32 21.48
C ASN A 128 -6.82 29.14 22.63
N ASP A 129 -6.49 28.32 23.62
CA ASP A 129 -7.35 28.11 24.79
C ASP A 129 -7.43 29.38 25.66
N GLU A 130 -6.32 30.10 25.83
CA GLU A 130 -6.30 31.41 26.49
C GLU A 130 -7.20 32.43 25.75
N LEU A 131 -7.07 32.54 24.43
CA LEU A 131 -7.91 33.42 23.61
C LEU A 131 -9.39 33.06 23.68
N ARG A 132 -9.73 31.77 23.73
CA ARG A 132 -11.12 31.32 23.91
C ARG A 132 -11.69 31.78 25.24
N VAL A 133 -10.91 31.70 26.32
CA VAL A 133 -11.32 32.19 27.64
C VAL A 133 -11.50 33.71 27.62
N GLN A 134 -10.56 34.46 27.05
CA GLN A 134 -10.67 35.92 26.93
C GLN A 134 -11.91 36.34 26.13
N CYS A 135 -12.15 35.70 24.98
CA CYS A 135 -13.33 35.95 24.16
C CYS A 135 -14.63 35.66 24.93
N ALA A 136 -14.69 34.55 25.68
CA ALA A 136 -15.85 34.20 26.49
C ALA A 136 -16.12 35.23 27.61
N LEU A 137 -15.07 35.78 28.23
CA LEU A 137 -15.17 36.83 29.24
C LEU A 137 -15.69 38.15 28.64
N GLU A 138 -15.15 38.57 27.50
CA GLU A 138 -15.62 39.77 26.80
C GLU A 138 -17.07 39.64 26.33
N CYS A 139 -17.45 38.49 25.76
CA CYS A 139 -18.85 38.21 25.41
C CYS A 139 -19.78 38.29 26.63
N ARG A 140 -19.33 37.80 27.79
CA ARG A 140 -20.10 37.91 29.05
C ARG A 140 -20.23 39.36 29.49
N ARG A 141 -19.14 40.14 29.50
CA ARG A 141 -19.14 41.57 29.85
C ARG A 141 -20.10 42.37 28.96
N LEU A 142 -20.00 42.20 27.65
CA LEU A 142 -20.90 42.85 26.69
C LEU A 142 -22.36 42.42 26.87
N SER A 143 -22.62 41.17 27.24
CA SER A 143 -23.98 40.70 27.55
C SER A 143 -24.54 41.38 28.80
N GLU A 144 -23.73 41.52 29.85
CA GLU A 144 -24.11 42.20 31.09
C GLU A 144 -24.38 43.68 30.85
N GLU A 145 -23.53 44.37 30.10
CA GLU A 145 -23.73 45.78 29.69
C GLU A 145 -25.01 45.95 28.85
N ARG A 146 -25.27 45.05 27.89
CA ARG A 146 -26.52 45.07 27.14
C ARG A 146 -27.74 44.87 28.04
N LYS A 147 -27.65 44.01 29.06
CA LYS A 147 -28.73 43.81 30.04
C LYS A 147 -28.96 45.05 30.90
N THR A 148 -27.89 45.72 31.36
CA THR A 148 -28.02 46.95 32.16
C THR A 148 -28.59 48.11 31.35
N VAL A 149 -28.09 48.32 30.12
CA VAL A 149 -28.64 49.32 29.19
C VAL A 149 -30.11 49.03 28.90
N CYS A 150 -30.45 47.80 28.51
CA CYS A 150 -31.84 47.39 28.27
C CYS A 150 -32.73 47.61 29.51
N SER A 151 -32.26 47.26 30.72
CA SER A 151 -33.00 47.52 31.95
C SER A 151 -33.20 49.02 32.21
N SER A 152 -32.20 49.85 31.92
CA SER A 152 -32.28 51.31 32.09
C SER A 152 -33.25 51.94 31.09
N GLU A 153 -33.22 51.49 29.83
CA GLU A 153 -34.15 51.91 28.77
C GLU A 153 -35.59 51.50 29.12
N ILE A 154 -35.80 50.28 29.61
CA ILE A 154 -37.12 49.81 30.08
C ILE A 154 -37.61 50.66 31.25
N LEU A 155 -36.73 51.01 32.20
CA LEU A 155 -37.08 51.86 33.34
C LEU A 155 -37.45 53.27 32.87
N GLN A 156 -36.64 53.88 32.01
CA GLN A 156 -36.91 55.18 31.41
C GLN A 156 -38.25 55.17 30.65
N GLN A 157 -38.49 54.15 29.84
CA GLN A 157 -39.75 54.02 29.12
C GLN A 157 -40.94 53.90 30.08
N LYS A 158 -40.81 53.11 31.16
CA LYS A 158 -41.84 53.01 32.22
C LYS A 158 -42.09 54.33 32.92
N THR A 159 -41.05 55.09 33.27
CA THR A 159 -41.20 56.40 33.91
C THR A 159 -41.90 57.38 32.98
N LEU A 160 -41.50 57.41 31.71
CA LEU A 160 -42.09 58.33 30.74
C LEU A 160 -43.55 57.99 30.42
N ILE A 161 -43.92 56.69 30.36
CA ILE A 161 -45.31 56.26 30.23
C ILE A 161 -46.13 56.72 31.45
N LYS A 162 -45.58 56.69 32.67
CA LYS A 162 -46.30 57.18 33.87
C LYS A 162 -46.49 58.70 33.84
N THR A 163 -45.49 59.44 33.37
CA THR A 163 -45.50 60.92 33.34
C THR A 163 -46.07 61.50 32.03
N HIS A 164 -46.63 60.67 31.14
CA HIS A 164 -47.12 61.13 29.83
C HIS A 164 -48.23 62.20 29.90
N HIS A 165 -49.00 62.22 30.98
CA HIS A 165 -50.06 63.20 31.23
C HIS A 165 -49.53 64.64 31.43
N MET A 166 -48.21 64.81 31.60
CA MET A 166 -47.58 66.12 31.74
C MET A 166 -47.32 66.82 30.39
N ILE A 167 -47.62 66.17 29.27
CA ILE A 167 -47.53 66.73 27.91
C ILE A 167 -48.70 67.67 27.62
N SER A 168 -48.46 68.78 26.91
CA SER A 168 -49.54 69.65 26.43
C SER A 168 -50.44 68.91 25.44
N THR A 169 -51.72 68.83 25.79
CA THR A 169 -52.78 68.41 24.87
C THR A 169 -53.20 69.60 24.01
N LYS A 170 -54.04 69.36 22.99
CA LYS A 170 -54.59 70.44 22.15
C LYS A 170 -55.48 71.42 22.94
N THR A 171 -56.03 70.97 24.05
CA THR A 171 -57.06 71.69 24.80
C THR A 171 -56.54 72.25 26.12
N ILE A 172 -55.49 71.66 26.71
CA ILE A 172 -54.90 72.07 27.99
C ILE A 172 -53.38 72.12 27.86
N PRO A 173 -52.72 73.26 28.16
CA PRO A 173 -51.26 73.36 28.19
C PRO A 173 -50.70 72.47 29.31
N GLY A 174 -49.69 71.67 28.97
CA GLY A 174 -49.02 70.78 29.92
C GLY A 174 -48.16 71.56 30.91
N VAL A 175 -47.79 70.96 32.04
CA VAL A 175 -47.02 71.61 33.11
C VAL A 175 -45.70 72.22 32.60
N TYR A 176 -45.11 71.63 31.56
CA TYR A 176 -43.87 72.10 30.94
C TYR A 176 -44.06 73.10 29.77
N ASN A 177 -45.30 73.45 29.43
CA ASN A 177 -45.64 74.41 28.38
C ASN A 177 -46.01 75.76 29.01
N SER A 178 -44.98 76.53 29.38
CA SER A 178 -45.14 77.87 29.98
C SER A 178 -45.54 78.90 28.92
N PRO A 179 -46.50 79.80 29.20
CA PRO A 179 -46.98 80.80 28.23
C PRO A 179 -45.90 81.81 27.79
N TYR A 180 -44.74 81.83 28.46
CA TYR A 180 -43.62 82.71 28.15
C TYR A 180 -42.58 82.10 27.19
N HIS A 181 -42.71 80.81 26.83
CA HIS A 181 -41.78 80.13 25.92
C HIS A 181 -42.39 80.00 24.51
N ARG A 182 -41.64 80.43 23.48
CA ARG A 182 -42.09 80.37 22.07
C ARG A 182 -42.05 78.97 21.46
N GLU A 183 -41.23 78.07 21.99
CA GLU A 183 -41.10 76.69 21.53
C GLU A 183 -41.28 75.70 22.68
N ARG A 184 -41.72 74.47 22.34
CA ARG A 184 -41.73 73.36 23.29
C ARG A 184 -40.33 73.11 23.84
N ILE A 185 -40.22 73.05 25.17
CA ILE A 185 -38.98 72.72 25.89
C ILE A 185 -38.53 71.30 25.51
N GLY A 186 -37.22 71.02 25.51
CA GLY A 186 -36.64 69.72 25.11
C GLY A 186 -37.26 68.51 25.81
N ILE A 187 -37.70 68.67 27.06
CA ILE A 187 -38.38 67.64 27.85
C ILE A 187 -39.76 67.28 27.25
N GLU A 188 -40.52 68.28 26.80
CA GLU A 188 -41.82 68.05 26.17
C GLU A 188 -41.68 67.47 24.74
N LYS A 189 -40.64 67.89 24.01
CA LYS A 189 -40.26 67.27 22.72
C LYS A 189 -39.91 65.79 22.90
N HIS A 190 -39.18 65.45 23.96
CA HIS A 190 -38.80 64.06 24.29
C HIS A 190 -40.02 63.23 24.70
N LEU A 191 -40.90 63.75 25.57
CA LEU A 191 -42.14 63.10 25.97
C LEU A 191 -43.11 62.87 24.79
N ALA A 192 -43.17 63.82 23.84
CA ALA A 192 -43.99 63.71 22.63
C ALA A 192 -43.44 62.71 21.59
N SER A 193 -42.14 62.41 21.61
CA SER A 193 -41.50 61.45 20.70
C SER A 193 -41.81 59.98 21.03
N ILE A 194 -42.42 59.72 22.18
CA ILE A 194 -42.70 58.38 22.68
C ILE A 194 -43.87 57.78 21.92
N ARG A 195 -43.61 56.64 21.25
CA ARG A 195 -44.65 55.82 20.64
C ARG A 195 -45.21 54.88 21.71
N PHE A 196 -46.46 55.09 22.12
CA PHE A 196 -47.16 54.12 22.94
C PHE A 196 -47.33 52.83 22.14
N PRO A 197 -47.02 51.65 22.73
CA PRO A 197 -47.32 50.40 22.07
C PRO A 197 -48.83 50.29 21.93
N VAL A 198 -49.34 50.54 20.72
CA VAL A 198 -50.71 50.19 20.35
C VAL A 198 -50.82 48.68 20.57
N ARG A 199 -51.79 48.25 21.39
CA ARG A 199 -52.08 46.81 21.57
C ARG A 199 -52.18 46.20 20.17
N PRO A 200 -51.40 45.16 19.83
CA PRO A 200 -51.47 44.58 18.50
C PRO A 200 -52.89 44.08 18.29
N THR A 201 -53.62 44.72 17.37
CA THR A 201 -54.82 44.11 16.80
C THR A 201 -54.35 42.83 16.13
N LYS A 202 -55.00 41.70 16.46
CA LYS A 202 -54.64 40.37 15.96
C LYS A 202 -54.56 40.44 14.43
N LYS A 203 -53.36 40.50 13.87
CA LYS A 203 -53.17 40.43 12.43
C LYS A 203 -53.50 39.00 11.99
N ALA A 204 -54.49 38.88 11.11
CA ALA A 204 -54.89 37.65 10.47
C ALA A 204 -53.68 37.03 9.75
N LYS A 205 -53.54 35.71 9.89
CA LYS A 205 -52.56 34.91 9.14
C LYS A 205 -52.86 35.02 7.65
N THR A 206 -52.04 35.74 6.90
CA THR A 206 -51.98 35.60 5.44
C THR A 206 -51.05 34.43 5.11
N LYS A 207 -51.61 33.41 4.44
CA LYS A 207 -50.89 32.31 3.82
C LYS A 207 -50.13 32.84 2.58
N PRO A 208 -48.91 32.38 2.29
CA PRO A 208 -48.29 32.60 0.99
C PRO A 208 -48.94 31.67 -0.04
N GLU A 209 -49.58 32.26 -1.05
CA GLU A 209 -50.02 31.59 -2.27
C GLU A 209 -48.87 31.68 -3.30
N ASP A 210 -48.25 30.54 -3.63
CA ASP A 210 -47.50 30.38 -4.87
C ASP A 210 -48.38 29.55 -5.82
N LYS A 211 -49.07 30.25 -6.73
CA LYS A 211 -49.70 29.65 -7.91
C LYS A 211 -48.62 29.45 -8.97
N VAL A 212 -48.26 28.19 -9.21
CA VAL A 212 -47.58 27.78 -10.43
C VAL A 212 -48.63 27.76 -11.53
N GLU A 213 -48.49 28.61 -12.54
CA GLU A 213 -49.25 28.48 -13.77
C GLU A 213 -48.77 27.25 -14.54
N ASP A 214 -49.71 26.32 -14.72
CA ASP A 214 -49.59 25.16 -15.60
C ASP A 214 -49.67 25.63 -17.07
N ASP A 215 -48.53 25.76 -17.73
CA ASP A 215 -48.49 25.75 -19.19
C ASP A 215 -48.59 24.31 -19.72
N LYS A 216 -49.83 23.92 -20.02
CA LYS A 216 -50.15 22.83 -20.95
C LYS A 216 -49.78 23.24 -22.37
N SER A 217 -48.53 23.02 -22.78
CA SER A 217 -48.18 22.87 -24.20
C SER A 217 -46.80 22.22 -24.39
N ALA A 218 -46.76 20.89 -24.54
CA ALA A 218 -45.79 20.15 -25.36
C ALA A 218 -46.03 18.64 -25.28
N SER A 219 -47.24 18.20 -25.63
CA SER A 219 -47.40 16.88 -26.25
C SER A 219 -46.74 16.96 -27.64
N GLY A 220 -45.53 16.42 -27.79
CA GLY A 220 -44.91 16.24 -29.12
C GLY A 220 -43.46 16.71 -29.31
N ALA A 221 -42.59 16.71 -28.29
CA ALA A 221 -41.16 16.92 -28.52
C ALA A 221 -40.47 15.57 -28.77
N SER A 222 -40.01 15.34 -30.00
CA SER A 222 -39.16 14.20 -30.36
C SER A 222 -37.96 14.08 -29.42
N LYS A 223 -37.53 12.84 -29.15
CA LYS A 223 -36.34 12.54 -28.34
C LYS A 223 -35.15 13.27 -28.98
N LEU A 224 -34.68 14.35 -28.35
CA LEU A 224 -33.54 15.13 -28.84
C LEU A 224 -32.36 14.17 -29.02
N GLN A 225 -31.86 14.04 -30.25
CA GLN A 225 -30.81 13.08 -30.59
C GLN A 225 -29.46 13.58 -30.06
N GLY A 226 -28.91 12.89 -29.06
CA GLY A 226 -27.66 13.23 -28.37
C GLY A 226 -27.74 12.98 -26.86
N PRO A 227 -26.67 13.26 -26.08
CA PRO A 227 -26.62 13.03 -24.63
C PRO A 227 -27.36 14.13 -23.83
N PHE A 228 -28.42 14.73 -24.38
CA PHE A 228 -29.13 15.86 -23.77
C PHE A 228 -30.37 15.39 -23.00
N LEU A 229 -30.53 15.93 -21.79
CA LEU A 229 -31.63 15.58 -20.88
C LEU A 229 -32.97 16.16 -21.37
N PRO A 230 -34.10 15.43 -21.23
CA PRO A 230 -35.43 15.94 -21.58
C PRO A 230 -35.80 17.22 -20.82
N ARG A 231 -36.49 18.15 -21.49
CA ARG A 231 -36.81 19.50 -20.96
C ARG A 231 -37.50 19.49 -19.59
N LEU A 232 -38.41 18.53 -19.35
CA LEU A 232 -39.11 18.39 -18.06
C LEU A 232 -38.14 18.03 -16.92
N GLU A 233 -37.15 17.19 -17.22
CA GLU A 233 -36.15 16.72 -16.26
C GLU A 233 -35.10 17.81 -15.99
N LEU A 234 -34.77 18.60 -17.01
CA LEU A 234 -33.90 19.77 -16.91
C LEU A 234 -34.54 20.87 -16.04
N ARG A 235 -35.85 21.15 -16.22
CA ARG A 235 -36.60 22.06 -15.33
C ARG A 235 -36.60 21.57 -13.88
N ARG A 236 -36.81 20.27 -13.65
CA ARG A 236 -36.69 19.65 -12.31
C ARG A 236 -35.28 19.77 -11.72
N ARG A 237 -34.23 19.79 -12.56
CA ARG A 237 -32.85 19.91 -12.11
C ARG A 237 -32.47 21.36 -11.80
N LEU A 238 -32.98 22.31 -12.59
CA LEU A 238 -32.84 23.75 -12.34
C LEU A 238 -33.61 24.20 -11.08
N SER A 239 -34.75 23.57 -10.79
CA SER A 239 -35.51 23.87 -9.57
C SER A 239 -34.91 23.24 -8.30
N ARG A 240 -33.96 22.31 -8.43
CA ARG A 240 -33.15 21.86 -7.29
C ARG A 240 -32.16 22.97 -6.94
N ARG A 241 -32.25 23.49 -5.72
CA ARG A 241 -31.22 24.39 -5.19
C ARG A 241 -29.86 23.69 -5.28
N PRO A 242 -28.84 24.29 -5.93
CA PRO A 242 -27.53 23.67 -6.00
C PRO A 242 -27.02 23.41 -4.59
N CYS A 243 -26.68 22.16 -4.29
CA CYS A 243 -25.96 21.84 -3.06
C CYS A 243 -24.59 22.52 -3.15
N GLN A 244 -24.36 23.55 -2.34
CA GLN A 244 -23.05 24.18 -2.21
C GLN A 244 -22.04 23.11 -1.74
N SER A 245 -21.21 22.61 -2.66
CA SER A 245 -20.07 21.75 -2.33
C SER A 245 -18.84 22.56 -1.89
N LEU A 246 -18.92 23.88 -1.93
CA LEU A 246 -17.99 24.77 -1.24
C LEU A 246 -18.53 24.99 0.17
N ARG A 247 -17.81 24.46 1.17
CA ARG A 247 -18.02 24.78 2.58
C ARG A 247 -17.96 26.30 2.73
N THR A 248 -19.11 26.94 2.81
CA THR A 248 -19.23 28.24 3.47
C THR A 248 -18.71 28.00 4.87
N ALA A 249 -17.63 28.67 5.24
CA ALA A 249 -17.15 28.65 6.61
C ALA A 249 -18.31 29.15 7.49
N GLU A 250 -18.96 28.24 8.20
CA GLU A 250 -19.92 28.60 9.23
C GLU A 250 -19.22 29.54 10.22
N PRO A 251 -19.89 30.61 10.67
CA PRO A 251 -19.28 31.58 11.57
C PRO A 251 -18.71 30.88 12.81
N PHE A 252 -17.45 31.20 13.11
CA PHE A 252 -16.64 30.62 14.20
C PHE A 252 -17.35 30.59 15.56
N GLU A 253 -18.34 31.46 15.77
CA GLU A 253 -19.05 31.65 17.04
C GLU A 253 -20.04 30.53 17.40
N ASN A 254 -20.41 29.65 16.46
CA ASN A 254 -21.44 28.64 16.70
C ASN A 254 -20.87 27.35 17.32
N THR A 255 -20.46 27.44 18.60
CA THR A 255 -19.80 26.37 19.37
C THR A 255 -20.60 25.06 19.42
N GLU A 256 -21.93 25.12 19.45
CA GLU A 256 -22.78 23.93 19.46
C GLU A 256 -22.70 23.12 18.15
N ALA A 257 -22.56 23.80 17.01
CA ALA A 257 -22.46 23.16 15.71
C ALA A 257 -21.12 22.43 15.57
N ALA A 258 -20.03 23.04 16.05
CA ALA A 258 -18.70 22.43 16.07
C ALA A 258 -18.65 21.14 16.93
N VAL A 259 -19.32 21.13 18.08
CA VAL A 259 -19.42 19.95 18.95
C VAL A 259 -20.24 18.84 18.27
N ARG A 260 -21.33 19.18 17.55
CA ARG A 260 -22.12 18.19 16.79
C ARG A 260 -21.31 17.58 15.65
N ASP A 261 -20.52 18.38 14.94
CA ASP A 261 -19.66 17.91 13.85
C ASP A 261 -18.51 17.03 14.36
N GLN A 262 -17.88 17.36 15.48
CA GLN A 262 -16.88 16.49 16.11
C GLN A 262 -17.47 15.14 16.51
N ARG A 263 -18.68 15.11 17.10
CA ARG A 263 -19.39 13.86 17.42
C ARG A 263 -19.73 13.05 16.17
N ARG A 264 -20.11 13.72 15.08
CA ARG A 264 -20.38 13.08 13.79
C ARG A 264 -19.11 12.48 13.19
N LEU A 265 -18.00 13.23 13.17
CA LEU A 265 -16.71 12.75 12.68
C LEU A 265 -16.18 11.58 13.53
N ALA A 266 -16.31 11.64 14.85
CA ALA A 266 -15.94 10.53 15.73
C ALA A 266 -16.70 9.24 15.39
N LYS A 267 -18.00 9.33 15.04
CA LYS A 267 -18.78 8.19 14.53
C LYS A 267 -18.31 7.71 13.15
N VAL A 268 -17.99 8.61 12.23
CA VAL A 268 -17.52 8.24 10.87
C VAL A 268 -16.13 7.59 10.91
N HIS A 269 -15.26 8.02 11.83
CA HIS A 269 -13.92 7.45 12.00
C HIS A 269 -13.92 6.17 12.86
N CYS A 270 -15.03 5.81 13.50
CA CYS A 270 -15.16 4.56 14.23
C CYS A 270 -15.42 3.41 13.24
N VAL A 271 -14.41 2.60 12.96
CA VAL A 271 -14.50 1.44 12.05
C VAL A 271 -15.28 0.27 12.70
N SER A 272 -15.43 0.27 14.03
CA SER A 272 -16.14 -0.75 14.82
C SER A 272 -16.76 -0.12 16.07
N GLU A 273 -18.01 -0.46 16.39
CA GLU A 273 -18.71 -0.10 17.64
C GLU A 273 -18.20 -0.91 18.85
N GLN A 274 -17.50 -2.02 18.62
CA GLN A 274 -16.94 -2.82 19.70
C GLN A 274 -15.63 -2.18 20.19
N PRO A 275 -15.47 -1.88 21.49
CA PRO A 275 -14.20 -1.45 22.04
C PRO A 275 -13.17 -2.53 21.77
N PHE A 276 -12.00 -2.14 21.25
CA PHE A 276 -10.88 -3.06 21.03
C PHE A 276 -10.56 -3.77 22.35
N ARG A 277 -10.96 -5.04 22.45
CA ARG A 277 -10.53 -5.92 23.52
C ARG A 277 -9.25 -6.60 23.04
N PRO A 278 -8.07 -6.30 23.60
CA PRO A 278 -6.89 -7.09 23.31
C PRO A 278 -7.22 -8.56 23.63
N PRO A 279 -6.72 -9.52 22.84
CA PRO A 279 -7.02 -10.92 23.05
C PRO A 279 -6.67 -11.29 24.50
N THR A 280 -7.69 -11.64 25.28
CA THR A 280 -7.52 -12.20 26.62
C THR A 280 -6.57 -13.38 26.53
N ALA A 281 -5.60 -13.39 27.45
CA ALA A 281 -4.51 -14.34 27.56
C ALA A 281 -4.99 -15.80 27.56
N HIS A 282 -5.24 -16.38 26.38
CA HIS A 282 -5.35 -17.82 26.22
C HIS A 282 -3.94 -18.36 26.02
N LEU A 283 -3.32 -18.73 27.15
CA LEU A 283 -2.46 -19.90 27.33
C LEU A 283 -1.59 -20.31 26.13
N LEU A 284 -0.87 -19.38 25.51
CA LEU A 284 0.30 -19.76 24.74
C LEU A 284 1.37 -20.19 25.75
N PRO A 285 1.91 -21.43 25.68
CA PRO A 285 3.03 -21.82 26.52
C PRO A 285 4.16 -20.79 26.32
N PRO A 286 4.90 -20.43 27.39
CA PRO A 286 5.92 -19.39 27.30
C PRO A 286 6.88 -19.77 26.17
N LEU A 287 6.92 -18.94 25.12
CA LEU A 287 7.92 -19.08 24.08
C LEU A 287 9.28 -19.07 24.78
N LEU A 288 10.04 -20.15 24.61
CA LEU A 288 11.39 -20.29 25.13
C LEU A 288 12.17 -18.99 24.88
N SER A 289 12.55 -18.36 25.99
CA SER A 289 13.20 -17.06 26.03
C SER A 289 14.48 -17.08 25.21
N SER A 290 14.41 -16.50 24.01
CA SER A 290 15.58 -16.13 23.23
C SER A 290 16.31 -15.01 23.98
N VAL A 291 17.27 -15.39 24.83
CA VAL A 291 18.49 -14.69 25.35
C VAL A 291 18.40 -13.21 25.80
N HIS A 292 17.29 -12.50 25.64
CA HIS A 292 17.19 -11.05 25.84
C HIS A 292 16.02 -10.60 26.72
N ALA A 293 15.17 -11.51 27.22
CA ALA A 293 14.00 -11.13 28.03
C ALA A 293 14.34 -10.75 29.49
N ALA A 294 15.56 -10.99 29.96
CA ALA A 294 15.97 -10.69 31.34
C ALA A 294 16.52 -9.26 31.54
N VAL A 295 16.61 -8.46 30.47
CA VAL A 295 17.07 -7.07 30.59
C VAL A 295 15.85 -6.19 30.90
N PRO A 296 15.82 -5.49 32.05
CA PRO A 296 14.75 -4.52 32.31
C PRO A 296 14.69 -3.51 31.16
N TYR A 297 13.47 -3.18 30.73
CA TYR A 297 13.26 -2.22 29.65
C TYR A 297 13.91 -0.89 30.01
N ARG A 298 15.10 -0.64 29.49
CA ARG A 298 15.78 0.65 29.62
C ARG A 298 15.08 1.59 28.65
N ALA A 299 14.61 2.73 29.16
CA ALA A 299 14.07 3.78 28.30
C ALA A 299 15.08 4.01 27.16
N PRO A 300 14.66 3.90 25.88
CA PRO A 300 15.58 4.08 24.78
C PRO A 300 16.21 5.47 24.92
N PRO A 301 17.54 5.56 24.83
CA PRO A 301 18.21 6.85 24.95
C PRO A 301 17.64 7.85 23.93
N PRO A 302 17.69 9.16 24.25
CA PRO A 302 17.21 10.17 23.33
C PRO A 302 17.84 9.98 21.96
N PHE A 303 17.05 10.12 20.90
CA PHE A 303 17.42 9.79 19.52
C PHE A 303 18.71 10.50 19.02
N ARG A 304 19.19 11.53 19.73
CA ARG A 304 20.38 12.32 19.44
C ARG A 304 21.56 12.08 20.40
N GLU A 305 21.56 11.00 21.17
CA GLU A 305 22.71 10.64 22.04
C GLU A 305 23.97 10.38 21.18
N THR A 306 25.06 11.13 21.43
CA THR A 306 26.28 11.18 20.60
C THR A 306 27.45 10.34 21.13
N ASP A 307 27.19 9.34 21.99
CA ASP A 307 28.26 8.52 22.57
C ASP A 307 28.92 7.63 21.51
N SER A 308 30.06 8.10 20.97
CA SER A 308 30.84 7.43 19.92
C SER A 308 31.44 6.10 20.38
N SER A 309 31.62 5.91 21.69
CA SER A 309 32.21 4.72 22.31
C SER A 309 31.33 3.46 22.19
N ARG A 310 30.01 3.59 21.98
CA ARG A 310 29.11 2.44 21.80
C ARG A 310 29.25 1.74 20.46
N PHE A 311 29.79 2.41 19.45
CA PHE A 311 29.80 1.93 18.07
C PHE A 311 31.15 1.35 17.62
N VAL A 312 32.17 1.38 18.48
CA VAL A 312 33.50 0.84 18.19
C VAL A 312 33.65 -0.51 18.88
N GLY A 313 33.28 -1.60 18.18
CA GLY A 313 33.71 -2.94 18.60
C GLY A 313 35.18 -3.14 18.24
N SER A 314 35.97 -3.78 19.12
CA SER A 314 37.41 -4.01 18.90
C SER A 314 37.74 -5.08 17.85
N GLY A 315 36.73 -5.78 17.31
CA GLY A 315 36.91 -6.89 16.38
C GLY A 315 36.79 -6.46 14.92
N ASP A 316 37.63 -7.02 14.06
CA ASP A 316 37.55 -6.85 12.61
C ASP A 316 36.21 -7.35 12.05
N PHE A 317 35.72 -6.66 11.01
CA PHE A 317 34.51 -7.07 10.29
C PHE A 317 34.69 -8.48 9.69
N ARG A 318 33.97 -9.46 10.24
CA ARG A 318 33.94 -10.81 9.67
C ARG A 318 33.22 -10.79 8.32
N ARG A 319 33.85 -11.32 7.26
CA ARG A 319 33.14 -11.59 6.00
C ARG A 319 32.06 -12.63 6.26
N VAL A 320 30.80 -12.22 6.12
CA VAL A 320 29.64 -13.10 6.33
C VAL A 320 29.50 -14.12 5.18
N LEU A 321 30.05 -13.81 4.00
CA LEU A 321 30.06 -14.72 2.86
C LEU A 321 31.46 -15.31 2.67
N ARG A 322 31.55 -16.63 2.75
CA ARG A 322 32.77 -17.38 2.44
C ARG A 322 33.11 -17.13 0.96
N PRO A 323 34.37 -16.80 0.60
CA PRO A 323 34.78 -16.71 -0.80
C PRO A 323 34.41 -18.01 -1.51
N VAL A 324 33.76 -17.90 -2.66
CA VAL A 324 33.62 -19.06 -3.54
C VAL A 324 35.01 -19.31 -4.08
N GLU A 325 35.64 -20.40 -3.64
CA GLU A 325 36.73 -20.98 -4.40
C GLU A 325 36.11 -21.43 -5.72
N THR A 326 36.15 -20.55 -6.73
CA THR A 326 36.09 -21.02 -8.11
C THR A 326 37.28 -21.95 -8.21
N PHE A 327 37.01 -23.25 -8.41
CA PHE A 327 38.02 -24.29 -8.50
C PHE A 327 38.91 -24.04 -9.74
N ASP A 328 39.77 -23.03 -9.66
CA ASP A 328 40.75 -22.66 -10.68
C ASP A 328 42.07 -23.43 -10.48
N GLY A 329 42.11 -24.38 -9.53
CA GLY A 329 43.27 -25.18 -9.14
C GLY A 329 43.28 -26.64 -9.60
N CYS A 330 42.57 -27.00 -10.67
CA CYS A 330 42.70 -28.34 -11.27
C CYS A 330 43.09 -28.20 -12.75
N VAL A 331 44.36 -27.86 -12.98
CA VAL A 331 45.07 -28.11 -14.25
C VAL A 331 45.59 -29.53 -14.22
#